data_AF-A0A8B9N6A5-F1
#
_entry.id   AF-A0A8B9N6A5-F1
#
_cell.length_a   1.000
_cell.length_b   1.000
_cell.length_c   1.000
_cell.angle_alpha   90.00
_cell.angle_beta   90.00
_cell.angle_gamma   90.00
#
_symmetry.space_group_name_H-M   'P 1'
#
loop_
_entity.id
_entity.type
_entity.pdbx_description
1 polymer ?
#
loop_
_entity_poly.entity_id
_entity_poly.type
_entity_poly.pdbx_seq_one_letter_code
_entity_poly.pdbx_strand_id
1 'polypeptide(L)' 'EADAIASPDTSDLHFKASKDRYGGQPLFFEKFPSLWSGARSTHGVTKGKICFEAKVREG' A
#
# COMPACT_ATOMS: atom_id res chain seq x y z
N GLU A 1 14.63 7.81 8.88
CA GLU A 1 14.09 7.00 7.77
C GLU A 1 13.01 7.79 7.05
N ALA A 2 12.74 7.48 5.79
CA ALA A 2 11.52 7.95 5.15
C ALA A 2 10.42 6.95 5.49
N ASP A 3 9.31 7.43 6.06
CA ASP A 3 8.17 6.57 6.37
C ASP A 3 7.34 6.31 5.09
N ALA A 4 7.15 5.04 4.74
CA ALA A 4 6.33 4.64 3.61
C ALA A 4 4.83 4.71 3.94
N ILE A 5 4.28 5.93 3.96
CA ILE A 5 2.84 6.15 4.22
C ILE A 5 2.06 6.08 2.91
N ALA A 6 0.99 5.28 2.85
CA ALA A 6 0.11 5.18 1.69
C ALA A 6 -0.64 6.50 1.40
N SER A 7 -0.69 6.87 0.11
CA SER A 7 -1.41 8.04 -0.38
C SER A 7 -2.91 7.77 -0.46
N PRO A 8 -3.76 8.64 0.10
CA PRO A 8 -5.21 8.46 0.06
C PRO A 8 -5.79 8.64 -1.35
N ASP A 9 -5.14 9.45 -2.20
CA ASP A 9 -5.68 9.83 -3.51
C ASP A 9 -5.24 8.91 -4.65
N THR A 10 -4.39 7.92 -4.35
CA THR A 10 -3.79 7.05 -5.38
C THR A 10 -3.93 5.56 -5.05
N SER A 11 -4.92 5.21 -4.22
CA SER A 11 -5.25 3.81 -3.95
C SER A 11 -6.24 3.27 -4.99
N ASP A 12 -6.12 1.98 -5.31
CA ASP A 12 -7.15 1.29 -6.08
C ASP A 12 -8.49 1.31 -5.33
N LEU A 13 -9.61 1.33 -6.05
CA LEU A 13 -10.94 1.44 -5.45
C LEU A 13 -11.27 0.29 -4.47
N HIS A 14 -10.70 -0.91 -4.67
CA HIS A 14 -10.86 -2.03 -3.75
C HIS A 14 -9.69 -2.23 -2.79
N PHE A 15 -8.81 -1.24 -2.64
CA PHE A 15 -7.77 -1.25 -1.62
C PHE A 15 -8.22 -0.44 -0.39
N LYS A 16 -8.21 -1.06 0.79
CA LYS A 16 -8.49 -0.39 2.05
C LYS A 16 -7.20 -0.18 2.82
N ALA A 17 -6.75 1.06 2.89
CA ALA A 17 -5.63 1.45 3.74
C ALA A 17 -5.99 1.31 5.24
N SER A 18 -5.00 0.97 6.06
CA SER A 18 -5.11 1.04 7.51
C SER A 18 -5.26 2.49 7.98
N LYS A 19 -5.78 2.70 9.20
CA LYS A 19 -5.98 4.05 9.75
C LYS A 19 -4.66 4.82 9.91
N ASP A 20 -3.57 4.12 10.23
CA ASP A 20 -2.22 4.66 10.32
C ASP A 20 -1.52 4.77 8.96
N ARG A 21 -2.11 4.21 7.89
CA ARG A 21 -1.64 4.22 6.51
C ARG A 21 -0.28 3.53 6.26
N TYR A 22 0.19 2.69 7.18
CA TYR A 22 1.37 1.85 7.00
C TYR A 22 1.08 0.49 6.35
N GLY A 23 -0.20 0.19 6.07
CA GLY A 23 -0.60 -1.03 5.40
C GLY A 23 -2.00 -0.93 4.82
N GLY A 24 -2.54 -2.08 4.45
CA GLY A 24 -3.90 -2.19 3.93
C GLY A 24 -4.17 -3.59 3.40
N GLN A 25 -5.38 -3.77 2.87
CA GLN A 25 -5.82 -5.05 2.32
C GLN A 25 -6.82 -4.86 1.18
N PRO A 26 -6.89 -5.80 0.23
CA PRO A 26 -8.00 -5.88 -0.72
C PRO A 26 -9.35 -6.10 -0.03
N LEU A 27 -10.39 -5.40 -0.48
CA LEU A 27 -11.75 -5.54 0.04
C LEU A 27 -12.47 -6.81 -0.45
N PHE A 28 -12.10 -7.33 -1.62
CA PHE A 28 -12.86 -8.38 -2.32
C PHE A 28 -11.98 -9.54 -2.81
N PHE A 29 -10.90 -9.87 -2.09
CA PHE A 29 -9.95 -10.89 -2.52
C PHE A 29 -10.61 -12.26 -2.77
N GLU A 30 -11.56 -12.67 -1.93
CA GLU A 30 -12.27 -13.94 -2.09
C GLU A 30 -13.09 -14.03 -3.39
N LYS A 31 -13.63 -12.89 -3.85
CA LYS A 31 -14.45 -12.84 -5.07
C LYS A 31 -13.61 -12.61 -6.32
N PHE A 32 -12.51 -11.89 -6.19
CA PHE A 32 -11.65 -11.48 -7.30
C PHE A 32 -10.17 -11.68 -6.95
N PRO A 33 -9.71 -12.94 -6.77
CA PRO A 33 -8.36 -13.23 -6.29
C PRO A 33 -7.26 -12.78 -7.26
N SER A 34 -7.59 -12.62 -8.55
CA SER A 34 -6.66 -12.16 -9.59
C SER A 34 -6.65 -10.64 -9.77
N LEU A 35 -7.52 -9.89 -9.08
CA LEU A 35 -7.61 -8.44 -9.22
C LEU A 35 -6.53 -7.76 -8.36
N TRP A 36 -5.70 -6.94 -9.00
CA TRP A 36 -4.60 -6.21 -8.33
C TRP A 36 -5.12 -5.19 -7.34
N SER A 37 -4.52 -5.10 -6.15
CA SER A 37 -4.92 -4.17 -5.09
C SER A 37 -3.70 -3.52 -4.46
N GLY A 38 -3.66 -2.19 -4.44
CA GLY A 38 -2.58 -1.47 -3.78
C GLY A 38 -2.80 0.05 -3.67
N ALA A 39 -1.75 0.71 -3.16
CA ALA A 39 -1.64 2.15 -3.10
C ALA A 39 -0.18 2.56 -3.28
N ARG A 40 0.06 3.81 -3.69
CA ARG A 40 1.40 4.40 -3.77
C ARG A 40 1.75 5.09 -2.46
N SER A 41 3.02 5.12 -2.07
CA SER A 41 3.46 5.97 -0.95
C SER A 41 3.32 7.46 -1.29
N THR A 42 3.14 8.29 -0.27
CA THR A 42 3.09 9.76 -0.35
C THR A 42 4.41 10.37 -0.81
N HIS A 43 5.52 9.67 -0.60
CA HIS A 43 6.84 10.13 -0.97
C HIS A 43 7.48 9.16 -1.97
N GLY A 44 8.02 9.72 -3.05
CA GLY A 44 8.88 9.03 -4.00
C GLY A 44 10.30 9.60 -3.97
N VAL A 45 11.24 8.92 -4.61
CA VAL A 45 12.64 9.36 -4.72
C VAL A 45 13.00 9.63 -6.17
N THR A 46 13.64 10.77 -6.42
CA THR A 46 14.18 11.13 -7.74
C THR A 46 15.70 11.15 -7.77
N LYS A 47 16.36 11.22 -6.59
CA LYS A 47 17.81 11.21 -6.41
C LYS A 47 18.18 10.55 -5.08
N GLY A 48 19.34 9.89 -5.02
CA GLY A 48 19.81 9.19 -3.82
C GLY A 48 19.33 7.75 -3.71
N LYS A 49 19.57 7.11 -2.55
CA LYS A 49 19.15 5.74 -2.25
C LYS A 49 18.25 5.75 -1.01
N ILE A 50 17.16 4.98 -1.07
CA ILE A 50 16.27 4.77 0.08
C ILE A 50 15.93 3.28 0.17
N CYS A 51 15.56 2.85 1.37
CA CYS A 51 15.12 1.48 1.65
C CYS A 51 13.80 1.54 2.41
N PHE A 52 12.94 0.57 2.15
CA PHE A 52 11.70 0.35 2.89
C PHE A 52 11.57 -1.15 3.19
N GLU A 53 10.88 -1.47 4.27
CA GLU A 53 10.51 -2.83 4.63
C GLU A 53 8.99 -2.96 4.66
N ALA A 54 8.48 -4.09 4.20
CA ALA A 54 7.05 -4.41 4.25
C ALA A 54 6.87 -5.79 4.90
N LYS A 55 5.95 -5.86 5.86
CA LYS A 55 5.56 -7.14 6.47
C LYS A 55 4.29 -7.66 5.80
N VAL A 56 4.40 -8.78 5.10
CA VAL A 56 3.25 -9.52 4.57
C VAL A 56 2.67 -10.40 5.68
N ARG A 57 1.34 -10.44 5.78
CA ARG A 57 0.61 -11.33 6.69
C ARG A 57 -0.37 -12.14 5.86
N GLU A 58 -0.50 -13.43 6.16
CA GLU A 58 -1.65 -14.19 5.69
C GLU A 58 -2.91 -13.71 6.42
N GLY A 59 -4.02 -13.66 5.67
CA GLY A 59 -5.35 -13.36 6.16
C GLY A 59 -6.13 -14.63 6.46
#